data_AF-A0A4V1N351-F1
#
_entry.id   AF-A0A4V1N351-F1
#
_cell.length_a   1.000
_cell.length_b   1.000
_cell.length_c   1.000
_cell.angle_alpha   90.00
_cell.angle_beta   90.00
_cell.angle_gamma   90.00
#
_symmetry.space_group_name_H-M   'P 1'
#
loop_
_entity.id
_entity.type
_entity.pdbx_description
1 polymer ?
#
loop_
_entity_poly.entity_id
_entity_poly.type
_entity_poly.pdbx_seq_one_letter_code
_entity_poly.pdbx_strand_id
1 'polypeptide(L)' 'MTDPHADHLSYYETRAHQERAAAETAATPEIASRHRFLAVEYEAEVRRILKGREALRRQEDAGRSPL' A
#
# COMPACT_ATOMS: atom_id res chain seq x y z
N MET A 1 13.03 -14.68 9.48
CA MET A 1 13.29 -13.47 8.68
C MET A 1 11.94 -12.90 8.30
N THR A 2 11.60 -11.71 8.76
CA THR A 2 10.39 -10.99 8.35
C THR A 2 10.54 -10.59 6.89
N ASP A 3 9.51 -10.81 6.07
CA ASP A 3 9.51 -10.38 4.67
C ASP A 3 9.53 -8.84 4.66
N PRO A 4 10.61 -8.17 4.21
CA PRO A 4 10.70 -6.72 4.21
C PRO A 4 9.58 -6.07 3.39
N HIS A 5 9.00 -6.80 2.43
CA HIS A 5 7.85 -6.34 1.65
C HIS A 5 6.53 -6.43 2.43
N ALA A 6 6.40 -7.35 3.38
CA ALA A 6 5.25 -7.41 4.29
C ALA A 6 5.27 -6.26 5.31
N ASP A 7 6.46 -5.93 5.81
CA ASP A 7 6.66 -4.77 6.69
C ASP A 7 6.36 -3.46 5.95
N HIS A 8 6.79 -3.35 4.69
CA HIS A 8 6.45 -2.19 3.85
C HIS A 8 4.95 -2.10 3.54
N LEU A 9 4.28 -3.22 3.25
CA LEU A 9 2.84 -3.24 2.97
C LEU A 9 2.03 -2.74 4.18
N SER A 10 2.29 -3.30 5.36
CA SER A 10 1.59 -2.93 6.59
C SER A 10 1.80 -1.46 6.98
N TYR A 11 3.00 -0.93 6.71
CA TYR A 11 3.30 0.48 6.87
C TYR A 11 2.38 1.36 6.01
N TYR A 12 2.32 1.11 4.69
CA TYR A 12 1.52 1.93 3.78
C TYR A 12 0.02 1.80 4.05
N GLU A 13 -0.48 0.60 4.39
CA GLU A 13 -1.88 0.41 4.79
C GLU A 13 -2.23 1.19 6.06
N THR A 14 -1.37 1.13 7.08
CA THR A 14 -1.55 1.85 8.34
C THR A 14 -1.55 3.36 8.09
N ARG A 15 -0.62 3.86 7.28
CA ARG A 15 -0.53 5.29 6.96
C ARG A 15 -1.75 5.75 6.17
N ALA A 16 -2.21 4.99 5.17
CA ALA A 16 -3.45 5.32 4.44
C ALA A 16 -4.65 5.47 5.39
N HIS A 17 -4.81 4.54 6.35
CA HIS A 17 -5.88 4.61 7.33
C HIS A 17 -5.75 5.84 8.26
N GLN A 18 -4.53 6.12 8.76
CA GLN A 18 -4.27 7.29 9.61
C GLN A 18 -4.57 8.60 8.88
N GLU A 19 -4.17 8.73 7.62
CA GLU A 19 -4.42 9.94 6.84
C GLU A 19 -5.93 10.12 6.55
N ARG A 20 -6.68 9.04 6.30
CA ARG A 20 -8.16 9.13 6.19
C ARG A 20 -8.79 9.64 7.49
N ALA A 21 -8.41 9.06 8.63
CA ALA A 21 -8.90 9.49 9.94
C ALA A 21 -8.54 10.95 10.23
N ALA A 22 -7.31 11.36 9.91
CA ALA A 22 -6.87 12.75 10.06
C ALA A 22 -7.67 13.73 9.18
N ALA A 23 -8.05 13.31 7.96
CA ALA A 23 -8.91 14.11 7.08
C ALA A 23 -10.31 14.31 7.64
N GLU A 24 -10.86 13.32 8.34
CA GLU A 24 -12.19 13.40 8.97
C GLU A 24 -12.20 14.35 10.17
N THR A 25 -11.09 14.44 10.90
CA THR A 25 -10.94 15.33 12.07
C THR A 25 -10.30 16.68 11.77
N ALA A 26 -9.97 16.95 10.50
CA ALA A 26 -9.22 18.15 10.11
C ALA A 26 -10.02 19.44 10.35
N ALA A 27 -9.34 20.46 10.85
CA ALA A 27 -9.95 21.74 11.20
C ALA A 27 -10.38 22.58 9.98
N THR A 28 -9.76 22.35 8.80
CA THR A 28 -10.09 23.10 7.58
C THR A 28 -10.18 22.17 6.36
N PRO A 29 -10.96 22.57 5.33
CA PRO A 29 -11.07 21.81 4.08
C PRO A 29 -9.74 21.57 3.36
N GLU A 30 -8.81 22.53 3.43
CA GLU A 30 -7.49 22.43 2.80
C GLU A 30 -6.64 21.34 3.47
N ILE A 31 -6.64 21.30 4.81
CA ILE A 31 -5.96 20.27 5.60
C ILE A 31 -6.60 18.91 5.32
N ALA A 32 -7.94 18.83 5.32
CA ALA A 32 -8.66 17.60 4.99
C ALA A 32 -8.30 17.08 3.59
N SER A 33 -8.22 17.98 2.61
CA SER A 33 -7.89 17.63 1.23
C SER A 33 -6.46 17.11 1.09
N ARG A 34 -5.51 17.70 1.82
CA ARG A 34 -4.12 17.20 1.85
C ARG A 34 -4.03 15.80 2.43
N HIS A 35 -4.71 15.54 3.54
CA HIS A 35 -4.75 14.20 4.14
C HIS A 35 -5.42 13.17 3.22
N ARG A 36 -6.52 13.53 2.56
CA ARG A 36 -7.15 12.66 1.53
C ARG A 36 -6.21 12.34 0.38
N PHE A 37 -5.45 13.33 -0.11
CA PHE A 37 -4.46 13.11 -1.16
C PHE A 37 -3.38 12.12 -0.70
N LEU A 38 -2.83 12.31 0.50
CA LEU A 38 -1.82 11.40 1.06
C LEU A 38 -2.36 9.97 1.26
N ALA A 39 -3.60 9.81 1.70
CA ALA A 39 -4.23 8.50 1.81
C ALA A 39 -4.28 7.77 0.46
N VAL A 40 -4.66 8.48 -0.62
CA VAL A 40 -4.69 7.93 -1.98
C VAL A 40 -3.30 7.51 -2.46
N GLU A 41 -2.27 8.31 -2.21
CA GLU A 41 -0.89 7.98 -2.57
C GLU A 41 -0.40 6.70 -1.85
N TYR A 42 -0.70 6.57 -0.55
CA TYR A 42 -0.35 5.37 0.21
C TYR A 42 -1.11 4.13 -0.28
N GLU A 43 -2.40 4.25 -0.62
CA GLU A 43 -3.16 3.15 -1.21
C GLU A 43 -2.64 2.73 -2.59
N ALA A 44 -2.17 3.68 -3.39
CA ALA A 44 -1.54 3.40 -4.67
C ALA A 44 -0.25 2.59 -4.49
N GLU A 45 0.54 2.89 -3.45
CA GLU A 45 1.74 2.12 -3.11
C GLU A 45 1.40 0.69 -2.69
N VAL A 46 0.40 0.50 -1.84
CA VAL A 46 -0.12 -0.84 -1.45
C VAL A 46 -0.46 -1.65 -2.70
N ARG A 47 -1.22 -1.07 -3.63
CA ARG A 47 -1.60 -1.75 -4.89
C ARG A 47 -0.37 -2.09 -5.74
N ARG A 48 0.63 -1.22 -5.80
CA ARG A 48 1.87 -1.47 -6.54
C ARG A 48 2.64 -2.65 -5.96
N ILE A 49 2.80 -2.69 -4.64
CA ILE A 49 3.47 -3.80 -3.94
C ILE A 49 2.73 -5.10 -4.19
N LEU A 50 1.41 -5.13 -4.02
CA LEU A 50 0.60 -6.34 -4.25
C LEU A 50 0.72 -6.85 -5.68
N LYS A 51 0.66 -5.95 -6.67
CA LYS A 51 0.86 -6.29 -8.09
C LYS A 51 2.26 -6.85 -8.36
N GLY A 52 3.29 -6.28 -7.74
CA GLY A 52 4.66 -6.79 -7.83
C GLY A 52 4.80 -8.20 -7.25
N ARG A 53 4.20 -8.46 -6.09
CA ARG A 53 4.19 -9.79 -5.45
C ARG A 53 3.47 -10.82 -6.30
N GLU A 54 2.34 -10.45 -6.89
CA GLU A 54 1.59 -11.33 -7.78
C GLU A 54 2.39 -11.65 -9.05
N ALA A 55 3.04 -10.65 -9.64
CA ALA A 55 3.91 -10.87 -10.81
C ALA A 55 5.10 -11.78 -10.49
N LEU A 56 5.72 -11.63 -9.31
CA LEU A 56 6.81 -12.51 -8.87
C LEU A 56 6.33 -13.96 -8.71
N ARG A 57 5.20 -14.18 -8.02
CA ARG A 57 4.62 -15.52 -7.86
C ARG A 57 4.33 -16.19 -9.21
N ARG A 58 3.77 -15.44 -10.17
CA ARG A 58 3.52 -15.96 -11.53
C ARG A 58 4.81 -16.37 -12.24
N GLN A 59 5.92 -15.65 -12.03
CA GLN A 59 7.23 -16.04 -12.60
C GLN A 59 7.79 -17.29 -11.93
N GLU A 60 7.66 -17.41 -10.61
CA GLU A 60 8.08 -18.60 -9.86
C GLU A 60 7.31 -19.84 -10.31
N ASP A 61 5.98 -19.73 -10.43
CA ASP A 61 5.13 -20.83 -10.91
C ASP A 61 5.45 -21.23 -12.35
N ALA A 62 5.73 -20.26 -13.23
CA ALA A 62 6.11 -20.53 -14.61
C ALA A 62 7.51 -21.20 -14.72
N GLY A 63 8.47 -20.78 -13.90
CA GLY A 63 9.82 -21.36 -13.83
C GLY A 63 9.88 -22.72 -13.14
N ARG A 64 8.84 -23.10 -12.39
CA ARG A 64 8.73 -24.38 -11.67
C ARG A 64 7.98 -25.47 -12.44
N SER A 65 7.62 -25.22 -13.71
CA SER A 65 7.03 -26.25 -14.57
C SER A 65 7.91 -27.50 -14.58
N PRO A 66 7.44 -28.65 -14.09
CA PRO A 66 8.22 -29.88 -14.14
C PRO A 66 8.23 -30.38 -15.59
N LEU A 67 9.43 -30.66 -16.10
CA LEU A 67 9.64 -31.49 -17.28
C LEU A 67 9.15 -32.92 -17.00
#